data_AF-A0A8T1TNA4-F1
#
_entry.id   AF-A0A8T1TNA4-F1
#
_cell.length_a   1.000
_cell.length_b   1.000
_cell.length_c   1.000
_cell.angle_alpha   90.00
_cell.angle_beta   90.00
_cell.angle_gamma   90.00
#
_symmetry.space_group_name_H-M   'P 1'
#
loop_
_entity.id
_entity.type
_entity.pdbx_description
1 polymer ?
#
loop_
_entity_poly.entity_id
_entity_poly.type
_entity_poly.pdbx_seq_one_letter_code
_entity_poly.pdbx_strand_id
1 'polypeptide(L)'
;RKHHTIKAKRDAKREVEGLSQREAVRQQGFPRWTLNDWRKGKEGIRSYTGSEKKLSRGQGRRKIVPFGNELVTFMKDICSDCEVLTATVMACFVHDQHPEWLDD
;
A
#
# COMPACT_ATOMS: atom_id res chain seq x y z
N ARG A 1 9.86 13.33 -7.65
CA ARG A 1 9.08 12.45 -8.55
C ARG A 1 7.70 13.07 -8.70
N LYS A 2 7.22 13.42 -9.92
CA LYS A 2 5.88 13.99 -10.09
C LYS A 2 4.83 12.88 -9.88
N HIS A 3 3.81 13.15 -9.07
CA HIS A 3 2.70 12.22 -8.89
C HIS A 3 1.68 12.45 -10.00
N HIS A 4 1.34 11.40 -10.74
CA HIS A 4 0.33 11.43 -11.80
C HIS A 4 -0.89 10.64 -11.35
N THR A 5 -2.08 11.20 -11.60
CA THR A 5 -3.36 10.54 -11.34
C THR A 5 -3.49 9.27 -12.18
N ILE A 6 -4.26 8.29 -11.70
CA ILE A 6 -4.55 7.07 -12.48
C ILE A 6 -5.28 7.43 -13.76
N LYS A 7 -6.17 8.43 -13.71
CA LYS A 7 -6.81 8.99 -14.90
C LYS A 7 -5.77 9.46 -15.93
N ALA A 8 -4.83 10.33 -15.54
CA ALA A 8 -3.78 10.80 -16.45
C ALA A 8 -2.94 9.65 -17.02
N LYS A 9 -2.65 8.61 -16.22
CA LYS A 9 -1.95 7.41 -16.70
C LYS A 9 -2.75 6.60 -17.72
N ARG A 10 -4.07 6.52 -17.57
CA ARG A 10 -4.97 5.80 -18.49
C ARG A 10 -5.15 6.55 -19.80
N ASP A 11 -5.43 7.85 -19.71
CA ASP A 11 -5.56 8.73 -20.88
C ASP A 11 -4.27 8.71 -21.69
N ALA A 12 -3.14 8.84 -20.98
CA ALA A 12 -1.81 8.75 -21.57
C ALA A 12 -1.60 7.42 -22.33
N LYS A 13 -2.05 6.31 -21.74
CA LYS A 13 -1.90 4.99 -22.33
C LYS A 13 -2.82 4.79 -23.54
N ARG A 14 -4.03 5.34 -23.51
CA ARG A 14 -4.99 5.28 -24.61
C ARG A 14 -4.48 6.00 -25.86
N GLU A 15 -3.94 7.20 -25.67
CA GLU A 15 -3.38 8.01 -26.76
C GLU A 15 -2.08 7.41 -27.34
N VAL A 16 -1.32 6.67 -26.54
CA VAL A 16 -0.04 6.05 -26.95
C VAL A 16 -0.21 4.61 -27.44
N GLU A 17 -1.42 4.08 -27.40
CA GLU A 17 -1.72 2.74 -27.89
C GLU A 17 -1.46 2.67 -29.41
N GLY A 18 -0.51 1.85 -29.82
CA GLY A 18 -0.07 1.75 -31.22
C GLY A 18 1.04 2.72 -31.65
N LEU A 19 1.42 3.71 -30.82
CA LEU A 19 2.51 4.63 -31.13
C LEU A 19 3.88 4.11 -30.71
N SER A 20 4.93 4.51 -31.45
CA SER A 20 6.31 4.30 -31.01
C SER A 20 6.61 5.16 -29.76
N GLN A 21 7.57 4.73 -28.93
CA GLN A 21 7.94 5.47 -27.71
C GLN A 21 8.37 6.92 -28.00
N ARG A 22 9.00 7.17 -29.16
CA ARG A 22 9.45 8.51 -29.55
C ARG A 22 8.27 9.42 -29.88
N GLU A 23 7.24 8.89 -30.52
CA GLU A 23 6.01 9.63 -30.84
C GLU A 23 5.20 9.91 -29.57
N ALA A 24 5.13 8.94 -28.66
CA ALA A 24 4.48 9.09 -27.36
C ALA A 24 5.06 10.22 -26.51
N VAL A 25 6.40 10.30 -26.42
CA VAL A 25 7.09 11.37 -25.68
C VAL A 25 6.81 12.74 -26.32
N ARG A 26 6.78 12.81 -27.67
CA ARG A 26 6.48 14.04 -28.40
C ARG A 26 5.04 14.51 -28.21
N GLN A 27 4.07 13.59 -28.20
CA GLN A 27 2.66 13.94 -28.09
C GLN A 27 2.24 14.31 -26.66
N GLN A 28 2.73 13.59 -25.65
CA GLN A 28 2.27 13.79 -24.27
C GLN A 28 3.19 14.61 -23.37
N GLY A 29 4.43 14.85 -23.78
CA GLY A 29 5.42 15.56 -22.96
C GLY A 29 5.84 14.81 -21.69
N PHE A 30 5.49 13.53 -21.53
CA PHE A 30 6.01 12.70 -20.44
C PHE A 30 7.42 12.21 -20.77
N PRO A 31 8.34 12.19 -19.78
CA PRO A 31 9.66 11.59 -19.96
C PRO A 31 9.56 10.11 -20.37
N ARG A 32 10.48 9.66 -21.24
CA ARG A 32 10.54 8.27 -21.72
C ARG A 32 10.51 7.24 -20.60
N TRP A 33 11.24 7.50 -19.51
CA TRP A 33 11.31 6.59 -18.36
C TRP A 33 9.95 6.43 -17.66
N THR A 34 9.15 7.49 -17.58
CA THR A 34 7.80 7.50 -16.98
C THR A 34 6.85 6.61 -17.78
N LEU A 35 6.85 6.74 -19.10
CA LEU A 35 6.02 5.91 -19.98
C LEU A 35 6.42 4.43 -19.92
N ASN A 36 7.71 4.14 -19.78
CA ASN A 36 8.19 2.77 -19.64
C ASN A 36 7.76 2.14 -18.31
N ASP A 37 7.83 2.90 -17.21
CA ASP A 37 7.36 2.49 -15.89
C ASP A 37 5.86 2.13 -15.92
N TRP A 38 5.03 2.96 -16.56
CA TRP A 38 3.59 2.68 -16.70
C TRP A 38 3.29 1.51 -17.63
N ARG A 39 4.12 1.29 -18.66
CA ARG A 39 4.00 0.11 -19.54
C ARG A 39 4.29 -1.19 -18.78
N LYS A 40 5.25 -1.17 -17.85
CA LYS A 40 5.53 -2.31 -16.97
C LYS A 40 4.37 -2.55 -15.99
N GLY A 41 3.82 -1.49 -15.41
CA GLY A 41 2.66 -1.53 -14.50
C GLY A 41 1.29 -1.59 -15.19
N LYS A 42 1.22 -2.04 -16.45
CA LYS A 42 0.05 -1.87 -17.33
C LYS A 42 -1.25 -2.45 -16.77
N GLU A 43 -1.15 -3.57 -16.06
CA GLU A 43 -2.30 -4.30 -15.54
C GLU A 43 -2.84 -3.61 -14.29
N GLY A 44 -1.95 -3.24 -13.36
CA GLY A 44 -2.33 -2.50 -12.16
C GLY A 44 -2.98 -1.15 -12.44
N ILE A 45 -2.57 -0.42 -13.49
CA ILE A 45 -3.23 0.84 -13.89
C ILE A 45 -4.63 0.58 -14.46
N ARG A 46 -4.82 -0.53 -15.18
CA ARG A 46 -6.09 -0.91 -15.82
C ARG A 46 -7.09 -1.43 -14.77
N SER A 47 -6.68 -2.33 -13.90
CA SER A 47 -7.53 -3.01 -12.92
C SER A 47 -7.80 -2.19 -11.65
N TYR A 48 -7.17 -1.02 -11.48
CA TYR A 48 -7.37 -0.20 -10.29
C TYR A 48 -8.77 0.41 -10.20
N THR A 49 -9.63 -0.14 -9.35
CA THR A 49 -10.99 0.37 -9.08
C THR A 49 -11.06 1.25 -7.82
N GLY A 50 -9.92 1.52 -7.17
CA GLY A 50 -9.87 2.33 -5.95
C GLY A 50 -10.01 3.83 -6.19
N SER A 51 -10.21 4.59 -5.11
CA SER A 51 -10.18 6.06 -5.16
C SER A 51 -8.74 6.57 -5.25
N GLU A 52 -8.47 7.52 -6.14
CA GLU A 52 -7.14 8.16 -6.24
C GLU A 52 -6.67 8.80 -4.91
N LYS A 53 -7.61 9.19 -4.02
CA LYS A 53 -7.31 9.66 -2.66
C LYS A 53 -6.60 8.60 -1.80
N LYS A 54 -6.79 7.31 -2.12
CA LYS A 54 -6.13 6.16 -1.47
C LYS A 54 -4.76 5.84 -2.07
N LEU A 55 -4.35 6.49 -3.17
CA LEU A 55 -3.00 6.33 -3.74
C LEU A 55 -2.02 7.38 -3.23
N SER A 56 -2.50 8.62 -2.97
CA SER A 56 -1.64 9.65 -2.36
C SER A 56 -1.34 9.33 -0.89
N ARG A 57 -2.28 8.67 -0.21
CA ARG A 57 -2.05 7.99 1.06
C ARG A 57 -1.45 6.64 0.72
N GLY A 58 -0.13 6.60 0.49
CA GLY A 58 0.59 5.44 -0.01
C GLY A 58 0.05 4.13 0.58
N GLN A 59 -0.03 3.07 -0.26
CA GLN A 59 -0.45 1.72 0.13
C GLN A 59 -0.10 1.51 1.60
N GLY A 60 -1.12 1.50 2.46
CA GLY A 60 -0.93 1.62 3.90
C GLY A 60 0.19 0.70 4.35
N ARG A 61 1.08 1.20 5.23
CA ARG A 61 2.20 0.45 5.80
C ARG A 61 1.72 -0.98 6.05
N ARG A 62 2.37 -1.98 5.43
CA ARG A 62 2.07 -3.39 5.71
C ARG A 62 2.07 -3.54 7.22
N LYS A 63 0.95 -4.00 7.79
CA LYS A 63 0.86 -4.22 9.23
C LYS A 63 1.91 -5.27 9.58
N ILE A 64 2.94 -4.86 10.32
CA ILE A 64 4.01 -5.76 10.80
C ILE A 64 3.39 -6.83 11.71
N VAL A 65 2.36 -6.43 12.45
CA VAL A 65 1.58 -7.30 13.34
C VAL A 65 0.14 -7.34 12.83
N PRO A 66 -0.34 -8.48 12.28
CA PRO A 66 -1.67 -8.57 11.67
C PRO A 66 -2.80 -8.34 12.69
N PHE A 67 -2.59 -8.75 13.94
CA PHE A 67 -3.51 -8.62 15.08
C PHE A 67 -3.25 -7.38 15.96
N GLY A 68 -2.50 -6.38 15.47
CA GLY A 68 -2.09 -5.24 16.29
C GLY A 68 -3.26 -4.48 16.95
N ASN A 69 -4.47 -4.52 16.38
CA ASN A 69 -5.65 -3.92 16.99
C ASN A 69 -6.09 -4.67 18.27
N GLU A 70 -6.05 -6.00 18.26
CA GLU A 70 -6.43 -6.85 19.40
C GLU A 70 -5.43 -6.68 20.53
N LEU A 71 -4.12 -6.65 20.21
CA LEU A 71 -3.07 -6.35 21.18
C LEU A 71 -3.27 -4.97 21.83
N VAL A 72 -3.63 -3.93 21.05
CA VAL A 72 -3.90 -2.60 21.62
C VAL A 72 -5.12 -2.59 22.54
N THR A 73 -6.18 -3.34 22.21
CA THR A 73 -7.34 -3.48 23.10
C THR A 73 -6.94 -4.14 24.41
N PHE A 74 -6.24 -5.28 24.34
CA PHE A 74 -5.71 -5.96 25.52
C PHE A 74 -4.84 -5.05 26.40
N MET A 75 -3.91 -4.31 25.79
CA MET A 75 -3.06 -3.35 26.52
C MET A 75 -3.86 -2.28 27.26
N LYS A 76 -4.97 -1.82 26.66
CA LYS A 76 -5.85 -0.83 27.29
C LYS A 76 -6.65 -1.42 28.43
N ASP A 77 -7.09 -2.66 28.30
CA ASP A 77 -7.86 -3.35 29.33
C ASP A 77 -6.98 -3.55 30.58
N ILE A 78 -5.76 -4.09 30.41
CA ILE A 78 -4.77 -4.25 31.50
C ILE A 78 -4.45 -2.91 32.17
N CYS A 79 -4.25 -1.85 31.38
CA CYS A 79 -3.96 -0.52 31.92
C CYS A 79 -5.18 0.11 32.63
N SER A 80 -6.41 -0.27 32.24
CA SER A 80 -7.65 0.21 32.87
C SER A 80 -7.91 -0.49 34.20
N ASP A 81 -7.48 -1.74 34.34
CA ASP A 81 -7.56 -2.51 35.58
C ASP A 81 -6.45 -2.15 36.60
N CYS A 82 -5.73 -1.05 36.37
CA CYS A 82 -4.58 -0.58 37.18
C CYS A 82 -3.42 -1.58 37.27
N GLU A 83 -3.35 -2.57 36.39
CA GLU A 83 -2.25 -3.53 36.32
C GLU A 83 -1.07 -2.95 35.53
N VAL A 84 0.16 -3.36 35.89
CA VAL A 84 1.37 -2.91 35.20
C VAL A 84 1.49 -3.64 33.87
N LEU A 85 1.27 -2.93 32.77
CA LEU A 85 1.51 -3.45 31.43
C LEU A 85 3.02 -3.64 31.19
N THR A 86 3.45 -4.90 31.18
CA THR A 86 4.85 -5.28 30.90
C THR A 86 4.99 -5.97 29.55
N ALA A 87 6.21 -5.98 29.02
CA ALA A 87 6.52 -6.72 27.79
C ALA A 87 6.20 -8.22 27.92
N THR A 88 6.40 -8.81 29.11
CA THR A 88 6.07 -10.21 29.39
C THR A 88 4.57 -10.47 29.25
N VAL A 89 3.72 -9.59 29.81
CA VAL A 89 2.25 -9.71 29.71
C VAL A 89 1.79 -9.62 28.25
N MET A 90 2.37 -8.70 27.47
CA MET A 90 2.10 -8.61 26.03
C MET A 90 2.58 -9.86 25.27
N ALA A 91 3.75 -10.40 25.62
CA ALA A 91 4.27 -11.62 25.01
C ALA A 91 3.42 -12.85 25.32
N CYS A 92 2.91 -12.99 26.56
CA CYS A 92 1.97 -14.06 26.91
C CYS A 92 0.69 -13.97 26.09
N PHE A 93 0.10 -12.77 25.95
CA PHE A 93 -1.07 -12.58 25.10
C PHE A 93 -0.84 -13.04 23.66
N VAL A 94 0.31 -12.67 23.06
CA VAL A 94 0.66 -13.10 21.70
C VAL A 94 0.84 -14.61 21.62
N HIS A 95 1.55 -15.20 22.58
CA HIS A 95 1.78 -16.64 22.64
C HIS A 95 0.48 -17.44 22.80
N ASP A 96 -0.45 -16.93 23.60
CA ASP A 96 -1.70 -17.63 23.91
C ASP A 96 -2.78 -17.45 22.83
N GLN A 97 -2.85 -16.28 22.19
CA GLN A 97 -3.91 -15.96 21.22
C GLN A 97 -3.49 -16.07 19.76
N HIS A 98 -2.18 -15.98 19.48
CA HIS A 98 -1.62 -16.04 18.14
C HIS A 98 -0.37 -16.94 18.06
N PRO A 99 -0.43 -18.19 18.55
CA PRO A 99 0.72 -19.11 18.51
C PRO A 99 1.22 -19.34 17.08
N GLU A 100 0.31 -19.35 16.10
CA GLU A 100 0.63 -19.53 14.68
C GLU A 100 1.54 -18.45 14.10
N TRP A 101 1.61 -17.28 14.75
CA TRP A 101 2.49 -16.20 14.34
C TRP A 101 3.94 -16.36 14.84
N LEU A 102 4.15 -17.27 15.80
CA LEU A 102 5.46 -17.56 16.39
C LEU A 102 6.13 -18.81 15.80
N ASP A 103 5.38 -19.64 15.07
CA ASP A 103 5.82 -20.93 14.50
C ASP A 103 6.52 -20.82 13.12
N ASP A 104 6.86 -19.61 12.66
CA ASP A 104 7.55 -19.31 11.38
C ASP A 104 9.10 -19.32 11.47
#